data_AF-A0A4Z1HV82-F1
#
_entry.id   AF-A0A4Z1HV82-F1
#
_cell.length_a   1.000
_cell.length_b   1.000
_cell.length_c   1.000
_cell.angle_alpha   90.00
_cell.angle_beta   90.00
_cell.angle_gamma   90.00
#
_symmetry.space_group_name_H-M   'P 1'
#
loop_
_entity.id
_entity.type
_entity.pdbx_description
1 polymer ?
#
loop_
_entity_poly.entity_id
_entity_poly.type
_entity_poly.pdbx_seq_one_letter_code
_entity_poly.pdbx_strand_id
1 'polypeptide(L)'
;MAIEYFNKAKSFPSCHWTVNEYLALAYYQSQRLDDDSWRECASSELELAIAALKSMQMEKKWSEDQMSDSLARTLDLSEALFRNLARFTLWQKQIGKIDRVIALYNEVLKYNPWDHRIRSELLRILFSEGKDEEAKSVILELNNWTLDSQQHDVGVFSKFLLDIIKNLDSHGPNFGHNPLDFVINLARSNTALGEATLQALTTALTTAENEIHRVDLLVYQGLLIAGRDETNVEYLQYALICWKNCGRILQVLALKPGAYDYEQNIFTLQSRLLAHFRLAIKIRQDNPRSQHEQQLLDALEAEKIYLRSYFPISDMQLILSTSIKAFLASYYSQSKDFVKAQNLFRDDVITAISILEDEYLDNDPIGVFYSYWRSSKRAQCLALLYPNDTLARSDDDEDESTRSGPLDAKCEGGCGKKWTYADDFYMCKSCYQSIFCGDCLEKLKTNRLTTWACHPEHSWLHVLPWKDDNVAGEGMVRVMDESNSPKEVKISDWIKDLNRIWEIQEE
;
A
#
# COMPACT_ATOMS: atom_id res chain seq x y z
N MET A 1 6.28 -17.26 -41.25
CA MET A 1 5.78 -18.56 -41.75
C MET A 1 4.47 -18.97 -41.07
N ALA A 2 4.38 -19.07 -39.73
CA ALA A 2 3.13 -19.43 -39.04
C ALA A 2 1.93 -18.51 -39.35
N ILE A 3 2.13 -17.17 -39.32
CA ILE A 3 1.10 -16.17 -39.68
C ILE A 3 0.50 -16.44 -41.08
N GLU A 4 1.35 -16.73 -42.07
CA GLU A 4 0.91 -16.99 -43.44
C GLU A 4 0.03 -18.25 -43.53
N TYR A 5 0.40 -19.32 -42.82
CA TYR A 5 -0.39 -20.55 -42.78
C TYR A 5 -1.76 -20.33 -42.13
N PHE A 6 -1.82 -19.59 -41.02
CA PHE A 6 -3.10 -19.31 -40.37
C PHE A 6 -3.98 -18.37 -41.20
N ASN A 7 -3.41 -17.39 -41.90
CA ASN A 7 -4.19 -16.56 -42.84
C ASN A 7 -4.79 -17.38 -43.98
N LYS A 8 -4.07 -18.38 -44.51
CA LYS A 8 -4.63 -19.33 -45.49
C LYS A 8 -5.74 -20.17 -44.85
N ALA A 9 -5.56 -20.63 -43.60
CA ALA A 9 -6.55 -21.41 -42.87
C ALA A 9 -7.87 -20.64 -42.64
N LYS A 10 -7.82 -19.30 -42.46
CA LYS A 10 -9.02 -18.46 -42.31
C LYS A 10 -9.93 -18.43 -43.54
N SER A 11 -9.39 -18.69 -44.73
CA SER A 11 -10.19 -18.70 -45.97
C SER A 11 -11.10 -19.93 -46.13
N PHE A 12 -10.96 -20.95 -45.27
CA PHE A 12 -11.83 -22.13 -45.34
C PHE A 12 -13.22 -21.84 -44.74
N PRO A 13 -14.32 -22.28 -45.37
CA PRO A 13 -15.68 -22.03 -44.89
C PRO A 13 -15.97 -22.59 -43.49
N SER A 14 -15.22 -23.61 -43.06
CA SER A 14 -15.33 -24.26 -41.75
C SER A 14 -14.22 -23.82 -40.78
N CYS A 15 -13.76 -22.57 -40.90
CA CYS A 15 -12.70 -22.05 -40.04
C CYS A 15 -13.13 -22.07 -38.58
N HIS A 16 -12.42 -22.88 -37.77
CA HIS A 16 -12.67 -22.98 -36.34
C HIS A 16 -12.06 -21.80 -35.59
N TRP A 17 -12.64 -21.40 -34.45
CA TRP A 17 -12.16 -20.26 -33.64
C TRP A 17 -10.68 -20.38 -33.23
N THR A 18 -10.17 -21.61 -33.12
CA THR A 18 -8.76 -21.90 -32.81
C THR A 18 -7.80 -21.32 -33.84
N VAL A 19 -8.21 -21.17 -35.11
CA VAL A 19 -7.37 -20.55 -36.14
C VAL A 19 -7.10 -19.08 -35.79
N ASN A 20 -8.13 -18.36 -35.33
CA ASN A 20 -7.98 -16.97 -34.88
C ASN A 20 -7.18 -16.90 -33.57
N GLU A 21 -7.38 -17.82 -32.62
CA GLU A 21 -6.56 -17.91 -31.39
C GLU A 21 -5.06 -18.09 -31.74
N TYR A 22 -4.73 -19.05 -32.60
CA TYR A 22 -3.34 -19.32 -32.95
C TYR A 22 -2.71 -18.23 -33.82
N LEU A 23 -3.49 -17.58 -34.69
CA LEU A 23 -3.02 -16.42 -35.44
C LEU A 23 -2.71 -15.25 -34.50
N ALA A 24 -3.59 -14.99 -33.52
CA ALA A 24 -3.36 -13.98 -32.49
C ALA A 24 -2.06 -14.25 -31.71
N LEU A 25 -1.83 -15.51 -31.31
CA LEU A 25 -0.58 -15.92 -30.66
C LEU A 25 0.65 -15.75 -31.56
N ALA A 26 0.53 -16.07 -32.84
CA ALA A 26 1.62 -15.91 -33.80
C ALA A 26 1.98 -14.43 -34.01
N TYR A 27 0.98 -13.54 -34.07
CA TYR A 27 1.21 -12.08 -34.09
C TYR A 27 1.89 -11.62 -32.79
N TYR A 28 1.40 -12.02 -31.63
CA TYR A 28 1.97 -11.63 -30.34
C TYR A 28 3.42 -12.11 -30.13
N GLN A 29 3.75 -13.32 -30.59
CA GLN A 29 5.09 -13.91 -30.47
C GLN A 29 6.09 -13.37 -31.50
N SER A 30 5.63 -12.72 -32.56
CA SER A 30 6.49 -12.17 -33.61
C SER A 30 7.18 -10.86 -33.18
N GLN A 31 7.62 -10.76 -31.91
CA GLN A 31 8.21 -9.62 -31.15
C GLN A 31 9.44 -8.96 -31.79
N ARG A 32 9.60 -8.99 -33.11
CA ARG A 32 10.79 -8.52 -33.79
C ARG A 32 10.93 -6.99 -33.86
N LEU A 33 9.93 -6.21 -33.48
CA LEU A 33 10.01 -4.74 -33.45
C LEU A 33 9.06 -4.21 -32.37
N ASP A 34 9.42 -3.10 -31.70
CA ASP A 34 8.60 -2.32 -30.75
C ASP A 34 7.37 -1.65 -31.40
N ASP A 35 6.78 -2.32 -32.39
CA ASP A 35 5.70 -1.80 -33.20
C ASP A 35 4.35 -2.23 -32.60
N ASP A 36 3.67 -1.27 -31.98
CA ASP A 36 2.32 -1.40 -31.43
C ASP A 36 1.33 -2.01 -32.43
N SER A 37 1.58 -1.87 -33.75
CA SER A 37 0.76 -2.46 -34.81
C SER A 37 0.57 -3.98 -34.67
N TRP A 38 1.59 -4.73 -34.23
CA TRP A 38 1.45 -6.20 -34.09
C TRP A 38 0.59 -6.59 -32.89
N ARG A 39 0.65 -5.80 -31.81
CA ARG A 39 -0.20 -6.00 -30.62
C ARG A 39 -1.65 -5.71 -30.95
N GLU A 40 -1.91 -4.73 -31.81
CA GLU A 40 -3.26 -4.47 -32.32
C GLU A 40 -3.76 -5.59 -33.23
N CYS A 41 -2.93 -6.10 -34.16
CA CYS A 41 -3.31 -7.27 -34.97
C CYS A 41 -3.60 -8.51 -34.11
N ALA A 42 -2.76 -8.81 -33.12
CA ALA A 42 -2.98 -9.90 -32.18
C ALA A 42 -4.29 -9.72 -31.42
N SER A 43 -4.57 -8.50 -30.97
CA SER A 43 -5.80 -8.13 -30.26
C SER A 43 -7.05 -8.35 -31.13
N SER A 44 -7.04 -7.86 -32.37
CA SER A 44 -8.17 -8.02 -33.30
C SER A 44 -8.48 -9.49 -33.60
N GLU A 45 -7.46 -10.32 -33.79
CA GLU A 45 -7.65 -11.75 -34.04
C GLU A 45 -8.20 -12.48 -32.80
N LEU A 46 -7.74 -12.10 -31.61
CA LEU A 46 -8.25 -12.68 -30.37
C LEU A 46 -9.72 -12.28 -30.10
N GLU A 47 -10.12 -11.05 -30.45
CA GLU A 47 -11.52 -10.63 -30.41
C GLU A 47 -12.40 -11.47 -31.33
N LEU A 48 -11.93 -11.78 -32.55
CA LEU A 48 -12.66 -12.66 -33.47
C LEU A 48 -12.82 -14.08 -32.90
N ALA A 49 -11.79 -14.61 -32.24
CA ALA A 49 -11.87 -15.91 -31.56
C ALA A 49 -12.91 -15.90 -30.43
N ILE A 50 -12.92 -14.85 -29.59
CA ILE A 50 -13.87 -14.67 -28.49
C ILE A 50 -15.30 -14.53 -29.03
N ALA A 51 -15.52 -13.75 -30.09
CA ALA A 51 -16.83 -13.58 -30.72
C ALA A 51 -17.38 -14.92 -31.26
N ALA A 52 -16.53 -15.70 -31.92
CA ALA A 52 -16.90 -17.03 -32.42
C ALA A 52 -17.28 -17.98 -31.26
N LEU A 53 -16.48 -18.01 -30.19
CA LEU A 53 -16.75 -18.82 -28.99
C LEU A 53 -18.10 -18.46 -28.34
N LYS A 54 -18.43 -17.17 -28.25
CA LYS A 54 -19.73 -16.70 -27.73
C LYS A 54 -20.90 -17.16 -28.60
N SER A 55 -20.77 -17.04 -29.93
CA SER A 55 -21.81 -17.52 -30.87
C SER A 55 -22.08 -19.01 -30.67
N MET A 56 -21.01 -19.81 -30.59
CA MET A 56 -21.11 -21.26 -30.38
C MET A 56 -21.75 -21.60 -29.03
N GLN A 57 -21.47 -20.85 -27.97
CA GLN A 57 -22.15 -21.03 -26.68
C GLN A 57 -23.66 -20.69 -26.75
N MET A 58 -24.04 -19.62 -27.45
CA MET A 58 -25.45 -19.26 -27.60
C MET A 58 -26.23 -20.31 -28.39
N GLU A 59 -25.71 -20.74 -29.54
CA GLU A 59 -26.30 -21.80 -30.37
C GLU A 59 -26.46 -23.10 -29.57
N LYS A 60 -25.48 -23.40 -28.72
CA LYS A 60 -25.53 -24.57 -27.84
C LYS A 60 -26.60 -24.45 -26.77
N LYS A 61 -26.71 -23.31 -26.08
CA LYS A 61 -27.73 -23.08 -25.05
C LYS A 61 -29.14 -23.26 -25.62
N TRP A 62 -29.38 -22.75 -26.83
CA TRP A 62 -30.63 -22.95 -27.56
C TRP A 62 -30.91 -24.43 -27.89
N SER A 63 -29.86 -25.24 -28.10
CA SER A 63 -29.98 -26.67 -28.42
C SER A 63 -30.13 -27.56 -27.17
N GLU A 64 -29.47 -27.21 -26.06
CA GLU A 64 -29.56 -27.91 -24.77
C GLU A 64 -30.95 -27.77 -24.14
N ASP A 65 -31.65 -26.64 -24.39
CA ASP A 65 -33.06 -26.47 -24.05
C ASP A 65 -33.99 -27.45 -24.82
N GLN A 66 -33.47 -28.17 -25.82
CA GLN A 66 -34.23 -29.14 -26.64
C GLN A 66 -33.76 -30.61 -26.51
N MET A 67 -32.52 -30.90 -26.11
CA MET A 67 -31.97 -32.26 -26.01
C MET A 67 -30.94 -32.37 -24.87
N SER A 68 -31.04 -33.40 -24.01
CA SER A 68 -30.39 -33.43 -22.69
C SER A 68 -29.00 -34.09 -22.58
N ASP A 69 -28.17 -34.19 -23.62
CA ASP A 69 -26.93 -34.99 -23.48
C ASP A 69 -25.71 -34.46 -24.27
N SER A 70 -24.95 -33.52 -23.67
CA SER A 70 -23.50 -33.38 -23.92
C SER A 70 -22.80 -32.37 -22.97
N LEU A 71 -22.60 -32.74 -21.70
CA LEU A 71 -21.92 -31.91 -20.69
C LEU A 71 -20.42 -31.66 -21.02
N ALA A 72 -19.73 -32.66 -21.58
CA ALA A 72 -18.28 -32.61 -21.83
C ALA A 72 -17.86 -31.56 -22.87
N ARG A 73 -18.69 -31.31 -23.90
CA ARG A 73 -18.41 -30.26 -24.90
C ARG A 73 -18.69 -28.84 -24.38
N THR A 74 -19.51 -28.68 -23.32
CA THR A 74 -19.81 -27.36 -22.73
C THR A 74 -18.61 -26.84 -21.95
N LEU A 75 -17.95 -27.74 -21.22
CA LEU A 75 -16.78 -27.43 -20.40
C LEU A 75 -15.62 -26.91 -21.27
N ASP A 76 -15.37 -27.55 -22.42
CA ASP A 76 -14.29 -27.16 -23.34
C ASP A 76 -14.49 -25.75 -23.94
N LEU A 77 -15.71 -25.40 -24.37
CA LEU A 77 -16.00 -24.06 -24.92
C LEU A 77 -15.91 -22.95 -23.87
N SER A 78 -16.40 -23.21 -22.65
CA SER A 78 -16.33 -22.23 -21.55
C SER A 78 -14.91 -22.02 -21.07
N GLU A 79 -14.11 -23.08 -20.96
CA GLU A 79 -12.69 -22.99 -20.61
C GLU A 79 -11.90 -22.25 -21.70
N ALA A 80 -12.15 -22.54 -22.97
CA ALA A 80 -11.55 -21.83 -24.09
C ALA A 80 -11.92 -20.33 -24.07
N LEU A 81 -13.19 -19.99 -23.85
CA LEU A 81 -13.64 -18.60 -23.77
C LEU A 81 -12.96 -17.86 -22.61
N PHE A 82 -12.94 -18.46 -21.43
CA PHE A 82 -12.29 -17.89 -20.25
C PHE A 82 -10.79 -17.66 -20.49
N ARG A 83 -10.07 -18.66 -21.03
CA ARG A 83 -8.64 -18.55 -21.36
C ARG A 83 -8.37 -17.42 -22.36
N ASN A 84 -9.18 -17.31 -23.41
CA ASN A 84 -9.01 -16.27 -24.42
C ASN A 84 -9.36 -14.88 -23.88
N LEU A 85 -10.41 -14.75 -23.06
CA LEU A 85 -10.74 -13.49 -22.39
C LEU A 85 -9.62 -13.05 -21.44
N ALA A 86 -9.13 -13.92 -20.57
CA ALA A 86 -8.05 -13.59 -19.64
C ALA A 86 -6.77 -13.14 -20.37
N ARG A 87 -6.42 -13.83 -21.46
CA ARG A 87 -5.30 -13.45 -22.33
C ARG A 87 -5.53 -12.09 -22.98
N PHE A 88 -6.74 -11.87 -23.50
CA PHE A 88 -7.08 -10.63 -24.16
C PHE A 88 -7.01 -9.44 -23.21
N THR A 89 -7.53 -9.60 -21.99
CA THR A 89 -7.44 -8.59 -20.95
C THR A 89 -6.01 -8.23 -20.60
N LEU A 90 -5.12 -9.21 -20.48
CA LEU A 90 -3.70 -8.98 -20.22
C LEU A 90 -3.05 -8.15 -21.34
N TRP A 91 -3.33 -8.48 -22.60
CA TRP A 91 -2.78 -7.73 -23.73
C TRP A 91 -3.32 -6.31 -23.80
N GLN A 92 -4.61 -6.10 -23.56
CA GLN A 92 -5.18 -4.75 -23.51
C GLN A 92 -4.57 -3.90 -22.39
N LYS A 93 -4.25 -4.52 -21.24
CA LYS A 93 -3.55 -3.86 -20.13
C LYS A 93 -2.13 -3.42 -20.54
N GLN A 94 -1.41 -4.25 -21.28
CA GLN A 94 -0.07 -3.93 -21.79
C GLN A 94 -0.06 -2.80 -22.83
N ILE A 95 -1.16 -2.61 -23.57
CA ILE A 95 -1.34 -1.53 -24.57
C ILE A 95 -1.91 -0.27 -23.90
N GLY A 96 -2.23 -0.30 -22.60
CA GLY A 96 -2.80 0.85 -21.88
C GLY A 96 -4.26 1.15 -22.20
N LYS A 97 -5.01 0.23 -22.82
CA LYS A 97 -6.44 0.39 -23.14
C LYS A 97 -7.31 0.07 -21.92
N ILE A 98 -7.22 0.90 -20.86
CA ILE A 98 -7.79 0.61 -19.53
C ILE A 98 -9.32 0.43 -19.53
N ASP A 99 -10.09 1.25 -20.26
CA ASP A 99 -11.55 1.07 -20.37
C ASP A 99 -11.93 -0.30 -20.96
N ARG A 100 -11.12 -0.78 -21.92
CA ARG A 100 -11.32 -2.11 -22.52
C ARG A 100 -10.99 -3.20 -21.52
N VAL A 101 -9.94 -3.03 -20.73
CA VAL A 101 -9.57 -3.96 -19.64
C VAL A 101 -10.70 -4.09 -18.61
N ILE A 102 -11.29 -2.98 -18.18
CA ILE A 102 -12.44 -2.96 -17.26
C ILE A 102 -13.62 -3.75 -17.85
N ALA A 103 -13.98 -3.47 -19.11
CA ALA A 103 -15.08 -4.16 -19.79
C ALA A 103 -14.83 -5.68 -19.89
N LEU A 104 -13.59 -6.09 -20.21
CA LEU A 104 -13.22 -7.50 -20.32
C LEU A 104 -13.20 -8.21 -18.96
N TYR A 105 -12.71 -7.57 -17.89
CA TYR A 105 -12.78 -8.16 -16.55
C TYR A 105 -14.23 -8.33 -16.08
N ASN A 106 -15.09 -7.34 -16.29
CA ASN A 106 -16.52 -7.47 -16.03
C ASN A 106 -17.13 -8.64 -16.82
N GLU A 107 -16.69 -8.84 -18.06
CA GLU A 107 -17.13 -9.98 -18.86
C GLU A 107 -16.64 -11.31 -18.30
N VAL A 108 -15.36 -11.43 -17.93
CA VAL A 108 -14.80 -12.62 -17.28
C VAL A 108 -15.60 -12.97 -16.02
N LEU A 109 -15.93 -11.98 -15.18
CA LEU A 109 -16.68 -12.18 -13.94
C LEU A 109 -18.14 -12.62 -14.18
N LYS A 110 -18.73 -12.35 -15.35
CA LYS A 110 -20.06 -12.92 -15.70
C LYS A 110 -19.99 -14.44 -15.89
N TYR A 111 -18.87 -14.95 -16.39
CA TYR A 111 -18.67 -16.39 -16.62
C TYR A 111 -18.09 -17.10 -15.40
N ASN A 112 -17.18 -16.45 -14.67
CA ASN A 112 -16.62 -16.96 -13.43
C ASN A 112 -16.69 -15.90 -12.30
N PRO A 113 -17.84 -15.79 -11.63
CA PRO A 113 -18.07 -14.83 -10.53
C PRO A 113 -17.15 -15.03 -9.33
N TRP A 114 -16.60 -16.24 -9.19
CA TRP A 114 -15.73 -16.69 -8.10
C TRP A 114 -14.25 -16.44 -8.36
N ASP A 115 -13.90 -15.84 -9.50
CA ASP A 115 -12.53 -15.43 -9.77
C ASP A 115 -12.17 -14.19 -8.95
N HIS A 116 -11.82 -14.44 -7.68
CA HIS A 116 -11.41 -13.44 -6.72
C HIS A 116 -10.15 -12.69 -7.18
N ARG A 117 -9.23 -13.35 -7.90
CA ARG A 117 -8.04 -12.71 -8.47
C ARG A 117 -8.42 -11.66 -9.50
N ILE A 118 -9.27 -12.01 -10.47
CA ILE A 118 -9.75 -11.08 -11.49
C ILE A 118 -10.52 -9.92 -10.86
N ARG A 119 -11.34 -10.22 -9.85
CA ARG A 119 -12.09 -9.18 -9.12
C ARG A 119 -11.19 -8.21 -8.37
N SER A 120 -10.17 -8.70 -7.68
CA SER A 120 -9.16 -7.88 -7.01
C SER A 120 -8.42 -6.97 -7.99
N GLU A 121 -8.02 -7.50 -9.15
CA GLU A 121 -7.40 -6.71 -10.22
C GLU A 121 -8.33 -5.63 -10.78
N LEU A 122 -9.61 -5.98 -11.01
CA LEU A 122 -10.62 -5.02 -11.46
C LEU A 122 -10.82 -3.90 -10.43
N LEU A 123 -10.97 -4.21 -9.15
CA LEU A 123 -11.11 -3.20 -8.09
C LEU A 123 -9.91 -2.26 -8.04
N ARG A 124 -8.70 -2.79 -8.17
CA ARG A 124 -7.47 -1.99 -8.21
C ARG A 124 -7.48 -1.00 -9.38
N ILE A 125 -7.89 -1.44 -10.57
CA ILE A 125 -7.97 -0.57 -11.75
C ILE A 125 -9.08 0.47 -11.60
N LEU A 126 -10.29 0.06 -11.19
CA LEU A 126 -11.40 1.00 -11.01
C LEU A 126 -11.04 2.10 -10.02
N PHE A 127 -10.37 1.75 -8.92
CA PHE A 127 -9.89 2.71 -7.94
C PHE A 127 -8.81 3.64 -8.53
N SER A 128 -7.83 3.11 -9.27
CA SER A 128 -6.78 3.95 -9.87
C SER A 128 -7.31 4.92 -10.92
N GLU A 129 -8.38 4.54 -11.63
CA GLU A 129 -9.08 5.39 -12.60
C GLU A 129 -10.14 6.31 -11.97
N GLY A 130 -10.31 6.27 -10.64
CA GLY A 130 -11.28 7.09 -9.91
C GLY A 130 -12.76 6.73 -10.14
N LYS A 131 -13.03 5.50 -10.61
CA LYS A 131 -14.37 4.97 -10.91
C LYS A 131 -15.02 4.32 -9.68
N ASP A 132 -15.19 5.10 -8.61
CA ASP A 132 -15.61 4.57 -7.30
C ASP A 132 -16.99 3.92 -7.32
N GLU A 133 -17.94 4.46 -8.08
CA GLU A 133 -19.30 3.90 -8.17
C GLU A 133 -19.31 2.54 -8.86
N GLU A 134 -18.49 2.35 -9.90
CA GLU A 134 -18.31 1.04 -10.53
C GLU A 134 -17.64 0.06 -9.55
N ALA A 135 -16.62 0.51 -8.81
CA ALA A 135 -15.95 -0.32 -7.80
C ALA A 135 -16.92 -0.74 -6.68
N LYS A 136 -17.77 0.19 -6.20
CA LYS A 136 -18.83 -0.10 -5.24
C LYS A 136 -19.81 -1.13 -5.80
N SER A 137 -20.22 -1.01 -7.06
CA SER A 137 -21.11 -1.99 -7.71
C SER A 137 -20.50 -3.39 -7.71
N VAL A 138 -19.22 -3.51 -8.08
CA VAL A 138 -18.50 -4.80 -8.10
C VAL A 138 -18.46 -5.47 -6.72
N ILE A 139 -18.34 -4.68 -5.64
CA ILE A 139 -18.37 -5.21 -4.27
C ILE A 139 -19.80 -5.54 -3.83
N LEU A 140 -20.77 -4.67 -4.08
CA LEU A 140 -22.17 -4.88 -3.70
C LEU A 140 -22.77 -6.10 -4.42
N GLU A 141 -22.34 -6.37 -5.66
CA GLU A 141 -22.67 -7.61 -6.36
C GLU A 141 -22.27 -8.84 -5.54
N LEU A 142 -21.09 -8.88 -4.91
CA LEU A 142 -20.69 -10.02 -4.06
C LEU A 142 -21.64 -10.26 -2.89
N ASN A 143 -22.21 -9.19 -2.33
CA ASN A 143 -23.12 -9.28 -1.20
C ASN A 143 -24.48 -9.86 -1.61
N ASN A 144 -24.94 -9.53 -2.82
CA ASN A 144 -26.23 -9.99 -3.36
C ASN A 144 -26.17 -11.44 -3.87
N TRP A 145 -24.98 -12.01 -4.01
CA TRP A 145 -24.81 -13.41 -4.38
C TRP A 145 -25.07 -14.29 -3.15
N THR A 146 -26.34 -14.46 -2.80
CA THR A 146 -26.81 -15.53 -1.93
C THR A 146 -27.02 -16.78 -2.78
N LEU A 147 -26.26 -17.83 -2.51
CA LEU A 147 -26.46 -19.12 -3.16
C LEU A 147 -27.80 -19.73 -2.73
N ASP A 148 -28.57 -20.22 -3.69
CA ASP A 148 -29.65 -21.18 -3.48
C ASP A 148 -29.15 -22.57 -3.03
N SER A 149 -27.83 -22.74 -2.81
CA SER A 149 -27.25 -24.00 -2.39
C SER A 149 -27.06 -24.05 -0.87
N GLN A 150 -27.70 -25.05 -0.25
CA GLN A 150 -27.54 -25.45 1.14
C GLN A 150 -26.10 -25.94 1.50
N GLN A 151 -25.08 -25.66 0.67
CA GLN A 151 -23.78 -26.32 0.71
C GLN A 151 -22.58 -25.43 1.01
N HIS A 152 -22.74 -24.11 1.12
CA HIS A 152 -21.63 -23.21 1.42
C HIS A 152 -21.98 -22.30 2.61
N ASP A 153 -21.44 -22.62 3.78
CA ASP A 153 -21.61 -21.87 5.04
C ASP A 153 -21.04 -20.44 5.00
N VAL A 154 -20.30 -20.08 3.94
CA VAL A 154 -19.59 -18.80 3.81
C VAL A 154 -20.11 -18.05 2.59
N GLY A 155 -20.64 -16.85 2.79
CA GLY A 155 -21.06 -15.95 1.71
C GLY A 155 -19.91 -15.62 0.75
N VAL A 156 -20.23 -15.35 -0.52
CA VAL A 156 -19.24 -15.09 -1.59
C VAL A 156 -18.34 -13.90 -1.25
N PHE A 157 -18.92 -12.86 -0.64
CA PHE A 157 -18.15 -11.69 -0.20
C PHE A 157 -17.14 -12.05 0.90
N SER A 158 -17.53 -12.82 1.91
CA SER A 158 -16.64 -13.24 2.99
C SER A 158 -15.50 -14.13 2.46
N LYS A 159 -15.79 -15.00 1.49
CA LYS A 159 -14.78 -15.82 0.81
C LYS A 159 -13.80 -14.97 -0.01
N PHE A 160 -14.30 -13.92 -0.67
CA PHE A 160 -13.46 -12.97 -1.38
C PHE A 160 -12.49 -12.24 -0.43
N LEU A 161 -12.96 -11.77 0.73
CA LEU A 161 -12.10 -11.13 1.72
C LEU A 161 -11.04 -12.09 2.27
N LEU A 162 -11.41 -13.35 2.54
CA LEU A 162 -10.47 -14.39 2.93
C LEU A 162 -9.44 -14.69 1.84
N ASP A 163 -9.85 -14.71 0.57
CA ASP A 163 -8.96 -14.97 -0.54
C ASP A 163 -7.95 -13.83 -0.73
N ILE A 164 -8.38 -12.57 -0.58
CA ILE A 164 -7.46 -11.43 -0.57
C ILE A 164 -6.39 -11.64 0.51
N ILE A 165 -6.80 -11.97 1.74
CA ILE A 165 -5.89 -12.13 2.88
C ILE A 165 -4.91 -13.29 2.69
N LYS A 166 -5.41 -14.44 2.22
CA LYS A 166 -4.59 -15.62 1.91
C LYS A 166 -3.50 -15.35 0.87
N ASN A 167 -3.72 -14.36 0.00
CA ASN A 167 -2.82 -14.03 -1.10
C ASN A 167 -1.99 -12.76 -0.85
N LEU A 168 -2.07 -12.15 0.34
CA LEU A 168 -1.29 -10.94 0.67
C LEU A 168 0.22 -11.13 0.49
N ASP A 169 0.72 -12.31 0.81
CA ASP A 169 2.16 -12.63 0.75
C ASP A 169 2.72 -12.66 -0.68
N SER A 170 1.86 -12.83 -1.69
CA SER A 170 2.28 -12.95 -3.09
C SER A 170 2.63 -11.61 -3.76
N HIS A 171 2.41 -10.48 -3.08
CA HIS A 171 2.55 -9.15 -3.68
C HIS A 171 3.69 -8.29 -3.12
N GLY A 172 4.49 -8.83 -2.20
CA GLY A 172 5.63 -8.14 -1.60
C GLY A 172 5.23 -6.99 -0.65
N PRO A 173 6.19 -6.38 0.04
CA PRO A 173 5.97 -5.47 1.18
C PRO A 173 5.45 -4.06 0.79
N ASN A 174 4.85 -3.90 -0.39
CA ASN A 174 4.35 -2.61 -0.84
C ASN A 174 2.90 -2.41 -0.37
N PHE A 175 2.79 -1.74 0.77
CA PHE A 175 1.60 -1.23 1.48
C PHE A 175 0.46 -0.61 0.65
N GLY A 176 0.62 -0.40 -0.66
CA GLY A 176 -0.27 0.44 -1.47
C GLY A 176 -1.13 -0.23 -2.49
N HIS A 177 -1.14 -1.56 -2.55
CA HIS A 177 -1.89 -2.26 -3.59
C HIS A 177 -2.74 -3.40 -3.05
N ASN A 178 -2.99 -3.45 -1.74
CA ASN A 178 -3.84 -4.47 -1.17
C ASN A 178 -5.31 -4.20 -1.54
N PRO A 179 -5.99 -5.13 -2.23
CA PRO A 179 -7.41 -5.01 -2.54
C PRO A 179 -8.29 -4.72 -1.33
N LEU A 180 -7.89 -5.18 -0.15
CA LEU A 180 -8.64 -4.98 1.09
C LEU A 180 -8.66 -3.52 1.55
N ASP A 181 -7.57 -2.77 1.34
CA ASP A 181 -7.54 -1.33 1.63
C ASP A 181 -8.60 -0.60 0.79
N PHE A 182 -8.77 -0.98 -0.48
CA PHE A 182 -9.81 -0.41 -1.35
C PHE A 182 -11.21 -0.71 -0.83
N VAL A 183 -11.46 -1.98 -0.45
CA VAL A 183 -12.75 -2.38 0.08
C VAL A 183 -13.07 -1.60 1.35
N ILE A 184 -12.13 -1.46 2.29
CA ILE A 184 -12.35 -0.70 3.53
C ILE A 184 -12.59 0.78 3.23
N ASN A 185 -11.80 1.40 2.35
CA ASN A 185 -11.96 2.81 2.01
C ASN A 185 -13.33 3.09 1.36
N LEU A 186 -13.76 2.25 0.41
CA LEU A 186 -15.08 2.37 -0.21
C LEU A 186 -16.20 2.14 0.81
N ALA A 187 -16.06 1.15 1.67
CA ALA A 187 -17.04 0.80 2.70
C ALA A 187 -17.22 1.90 3.75
N ARG A 188 -16.18 2.68 4.07
CA ARG A 188 -16.29 3.85 4.95
C ARG A 188 -17.08 4.99 4.32
N SER A 189 -16.97 5.17 3.00
CA SER A 189 -17.68 6.24 2.28
C SER A 189 -19.18 5.97 2.05
N ASN A 190 -19.65 4.75 2.35
CA ASN A 190 -21.03 4.33 2.09
C ASN A 190 -21.54 3.44 3.22
N THR A 191 -22.53 3.91 3.98
CA THR A 191 -23.06 3.22 5.17
C THR A 191 -23.52 1.79 4.90
N ALA A 192 -24.22 1.55 3.79
CA ALA A 192 -24.75 0.24 3.42
C ALA A 192 -23.62 -0.73 3.04
N LEU A 193 -22.64 -0.26 2.27
CA LEU A 193 -21.45 -1.05 1.95
C LEU A 193 -20.60 -1.32 3.21
N GLY A 194 -20.51 -0.35 4.12
CA GLY A 194 -19.88 -0.50 5.44
C GLY A 194 -20.48 -1.63 6.26
N GLU A 195 -21.81 -1.69 6.33
CA GLU A 195 -22.56 -2.76 7.00
C GLU A 195 -22.30 -4.13 6.36
N ALA A 196 -22.44 -4.23 5.04
CA ALA A 196 -22.20 -5.46 4.30
C ALA A 196 -20.76 -5.97 4.46
N THR A 197 -19.78 -5.06 4.41
CA THR A 197 -18.36 -5.39 4.57
C THR A 197 -18.06 -5.85 5.99
N LEU A 198 -18.65 -5.20 7.01
CA LEU A 198 -18.47 -5.60 8.40
C LEU A 198 -19.06 -6.99 8.68
N GLN A 199 -20.23 -7.29 8.10
CA GLN A 199 -20.82 -8.62 8.17
C GLN A 199 -19.92 -9.66 7.48
N ALA A 200 -19.42 -9.35 6.28
CA ALA A 200 -18.55 -10.24 5.53
C ALA A 200 -17.21 -10.52 6.26
N LEU A 201 -16.60 -9.49 6.86
CA LEU A 201 -15.39 -9.62 7.69
C LEU A 201 -15.66 -10.51 8.92
N THR A 202 -16.82 -10.35 9.56
CA THR A 202 -17.19 -11.17 10.71
C THR A 202 -17.34 -12.63 10.33
N THR A 203 -18.04 -12.94 9.23
CA THR A 203 -18.14 -14.30 8.72
C THR A 203 -16.75 -14.85 8.34
N ALA A 204 -15.96 -14.08 7.59
CA ALA A 204 -14.59 -14.44 7.23
C ALA A 204 -13.75 -14.80 8.46
N LEU A 205 -13.85 -14.01 9.53
CA LEU A 205 -13.12 -14.23 10.78
C LEU A 205 -13.48 -15.57 11.41
N THR A 206 -14.78 -15.91 11.43
CA THR A 206 -15.25 -17.18 11.99
C THR A 206 -14.83 -18.39 11.16
N THR A 207 -14.68 -18.24 9.84
CA THR A 207 -14.29 -19.33 8.94
C THR A 207 -12.78 -19.44 8.71
N ALA A 208 -12.01 -18.40 9.04
CA ALA A 208 -10.56 -18.45 8.87
C ALA A 208 -9.95 -19.60 9.70
N GLU A 209 -9.26 -20.52 9.01
CA GLU A 209 -8.56 -21.66 9.62
C GLU A 209 -7.17 -21.27 10.15
N ASN A 210 -6.54 -20.28 9.52
CA ASN A 210 -5.24 -19.77 9.93
C ASN A 210 -5.41 -18.57 10.86
N GLU A 211 -4.75 -18.62 12.02
CA GLU A 211 -4.77 -17.55 13.03
C GLU A 211 -4.13 -16.24 12.53
N ILE A 212 -3.17 -16.30 11.60
CA ILE A 212 -2.58 -15.10 10.98
C ILE A 212 -3.64 -14.38 10.13
N HIS A 213 -4.40 -15.12 9.32
CA HIS A 213 -5.49 -14.50 8.55
C HIS A 213 -6.56 -13.89 9.46
N ARG A 214 -6.82 -14.49 10.63
CA ARG A 214 -7.72 -13.90 11.65
C ARG A 214 -7.18 -12.59 12.19
N VAL A 215 -5.87 -12.53 12.43
CA VAL A 215 -5.18 -11.31 12.87
C VAL A 215 -5.40 -10.19 11.85
N ASP A 216 -5.16 -10.44 10.56
CA ASP A 216 -5.38 -9.43 9.52
C ASP A 216 -6.85 -9.00 9.44
N LEU A 217 -7.78 -9.95 9.44
CA LEU A 217 -9.23 -9.66 9.45
C LEU A 217 -9.64 -8.77 10.63
N LEU A 218 -9.12 -9.03 11.83
CA LEU A 218 -9.38 -8.21 13.01
C LEU A 218 -8.85 -6.79 12.86
N VAL A 219 -7.68 -6.61 12.23
CA VAL A 219 -7.14 -5.27 11.96
C VAL A 219 -8.04 -4.50 11.02
N TYR A 220 -8.41 -5.08 9.87
CA TYR A 220 -9.29 -4.43 8.90
C TYR A 220 -10.71 -4.22 9.43
N GLN A 221 -11.22 -5.13 10.25
CA GLN A 221 -12.50 -4.95 10.95
C GLN A 221 -12.42 -3.75 11.90
N GLY A 222 -11.37 -3.64 12.72
CA GLY A 222 -11.17 -2.51 13.61
C GLY A 222 -11.01 -1.18 12.83
N LEU A 223 -10.28 -1.19 11.72
CA LEU A 223 -10.12 -0.03 10.83
C LEU A 223 -11.46 0.44 10.25
N LEU A 224 -12.29 -0.50 9.76
CA LEU A 224 -13.61 -0.18 9.22
C LEU A 224 -14.54 0.39 10.28
N ILE A 225 -14.59 -0.23 11.46
CA ILE A 225 -15.44 0.21 12.57
C ILE A 225 -15.02 1.61 13.03
N ALA A 226 -13.73 1.81 13.33
CA ALA A 226 -13.21 3.10 13.78
C ALA A 226 -13.44 4.20 12.74
N GLY A 227 -13.36 3.84 11.45
CA GLY A 227 -13.48 4.77 10.35
C GLY A 227 -14.90 5.08 9.86
N ARG A 228 -15.94 4.43 10.42
CA ARG A 228 -17.34 4.58 10.00
C ARG A 228 -17.99 5.83 10.57
N ASP A 229 -17.76 6.05 11.87
CA ASP A 229 -18.11 7.27 12.58
C ASP A 229 -17.03 7.46 13.64
N GLU A 230 -16.05 8.29 13.30
CA GLU A 230 -14.87 8.53 14.14
C GLU A 230 -15.22 9.23 15.46
N THR A 231 -16.46 9.74 15.61
CA THR A 231 -16.96 10.37 16.83
C THR A 231 -17.74 9.43 17.74
N ASN A 232 -18.11 8.23 17.25
CA ASN A 232 -18.92 7.29 17.99
C ASN A 232 -18.07 6.44 18.95
N VAL A 233 -18.12 6.76 20.24
CA VAL A 233 -17.37 6.10 21.32
C VAL A 233 -17.57 4.57 21.35
N GLU A 234 -18.75 4.06 21.02
CA GLU A 234 -19.01 2.61 21.02
C GLU A 234 -18.24 1.92 19.90
N TYR A 235 -18.25 2.50 18.69
CA TYR A 235 -17.46 1.98 17.57
C TYR A 235 -15.96 1.95 17.91
N LEU A 236 -15.47 2.98 18.58
CA LEU A 236 -14.08 3.03 19.03
C LEU A 236 -13.74 1.91 20.03
N GLN A 237 -14.66 1.61 20.96
CA GLN A 237 -14.50 0.48 21.88
C GLN A 237 -14.49 -0.87 21.14
N TYR A 238 -15.35 -1.05 20.15
CA TYR A 238 -15.35 -2.27 19.32
C TYR A 238 -14.06 -2.42 18.52
N ALA A 239 -13.57 -1.34 17.90
CA ALA A 239 -12.28 -1.37 17.18
C ALA A 239 -11.12 -1.75 18.11
N LEU A 240 -11.08 -1.17 19.32
CA LEU A 240 -10.12 -1.53 20.37
C LEU A 240 -10.20 -3.00 20.77
N ILE A 241 -11.40 -3.59 20.86
CA ILE A 241 -11.58 -5.01 21.13
C ILE A 241 -10.97 -5.86 20.01
N CYS A 242 -11.23 -5.51 18.74
CA CYS A 242 -10.64 -6.20 17.59
C CYS A 242 -9.11 -6.18 17.65
N TRP A 243 -8.51 -5.01 17.90
CA TRP A 243 -7.05 -4.89 17.97
C TRP A 243 -6.44 -5.55 19.21
N LYS A 244 -7.12 -5.57 20.35
CA LYS A 244 -6.69 -6.34 21.53
C LYS A 244 -6.71 -7.85 21.25
N ASN A 245 -7.75 -8.35 20.60
CA ASN A 245 -7.83 -9.76 20.21
C ASN A 245 -6.71 -10.14 19.23
N CYS A 246 -6.40 -9.26 18.27
CA CYS A 246 -5.25 -9.43 17.39
C CYS A 246 -3.94 -9.58 18.18
N GLY A 247 -3.67 -8.66 19.13
CA GLY A 247 -2.46 -8.74 19.97
C GLY A 247 -2.36 -10.03 20.78
N ARG A 248 -3.49 -10.54 21.30
CA ARG A 248 -3.53 -11.83 22.02
C ARG A 248 -3.20 -13.02 21.12
N ILE A 249 -3.71 -13.04 19.89
CA ILE A 249 -3.40 -14.10 18.92
C ILE A 249 -1.91 -14.04 18.56
N LEU A 250 -1.37 -12.85 18.28
CA LEU A 250 0.05 -12.66 17.99
C LEU A 250 0.95 -13.12 19.14
N GLN A 251 0.59 -12.83 20.39
CA GLN A 251 1.29 -13.34 21.58
C GLN A 251 1.35 -14.87 21.60
N VAL A 252 0.23 -15.54 21.32
CA VAL A 252 0.18 -17.01 21.28
C VAL A 252 1.00 -17.57 20.12
N LEU A 253 0.98 -16.92 18.96
CA LEU A 253 1.76 -17.33 17.78
C LEU A 253 3.26 -17.15 18.00
N ALA A 254 3.70 -16.05 18.63
CA ALA A 254 5.09 -15.79 18.93
C ALA A 254 5.73 -16.86 19.84
N LEU A 255 4.91 -17.56 20.64
CA LEU A 255 5.37 -18.66 21.49
C LEU A 255 5.52 -20.00 20.74
N LYS A 256 5.10 -20.10 19.47
CA LYS A 256 5.17 -21.32 18.67
C LYS A 256 6.35 -21.25 17.68
N PRO A 257 7.41 -22.06 17.86
CA PRO A 257 8.54 -22.10 16.93
C PRO A 257 8.10 -22.43 15.50
N GLY A 258 8.56 -21.65 14.52
CA GLY A 258 8.31 -21.90 13.08
C GLY A 258 6.91 -21.56 12.56
N ALA A 259 5.98 -21.15 13.43
CA ALA A 259 4.64 -20.71 13.02
C ALA A 259 4.53 -19.19 12.81
N TYR A 260 5.63 -18.46 13.03
CA TYR A 260 5.64 -17.00 13.09
C TYR A 260 6.32 -16.43 11.85
N ASP A 261 5.54 -15.93 10.90
CA ASP A 261 6.05 -15.10 9.81
C ASP A 261 6.32 -13.69 10.34
N TYR A 262 7.61 -13.35 10.47
CA TYR A 262 8.00 -12.07 11.04
C TYR A 262 7.63 -10.90 10.14
N GLU A 263 7.79 -11.03 8.82
CA GLU A 263 7.58 -9.92 7.89
C GLU A 263 6.11 -9.56 7.79
N GLN A 264 5.24 -10.56 7.63
CA GLN A 264 3.80 -10.34 7.52
C GLN A 264 3.23 -9.67 8.78
N ASN A 265 3.63 -10.14 9.97
CA ASN A 265 3.11 -9.63 11.24
C ASN A 265 3.52 -8.19 11.53
N ILE A 266 4.67 -7.74 11.02
CA ILE A 266 5.13 -6.35 11.17
C ILE A 266 4.16 -5.38 10.50
N PHE A 267 3.66 -5.73 9.31
CA PHE A 267 2.71 -4.88 8.59
C PHE A 267 1.38 -4.76 9.30
N THR A 268 0.90 -5.88 9.85
CA THR A 268 -0.32 -5.92 10.65
C THR A 268 -0.15 -5.11 11.94
N LEU A 269 1.02 -5.18 12.58
CA LEU A 269 1.37 -4.36 13.74
C LEU A 269 1.42 -2.87 13.40
N GLN A 270 2.11 -2.47 12.32
CA GLN A 270 2.18 -1.06 11.88
C GLN A 270 0.78 -0.49 11.61
N SER A 271 -0.08 -1.25 10.95
CA SER A 271 -1.46 -0.84 10.66
C SER A 271 -2.28 -0.63 11.94
N ARG A 272 -2.14 -1.51 12.94
CA ARG A 272 -2.75 -1.35 14.28
C ARG A 272 -2.24 -0.10 14.99
N LEU A 273 -0.93 0.09 14.99
CA LEU A 273 -0.29 1.24 15.64
C LEU A 273 -0.76 2.55 15.04
N LEU A 274 -0.82 2.62 13.70
CA LEU A 274 -1.32 3.77 12.98
C LEU A 274 -2.80 4.05 13.30
N ALA A 275 -3.61 3.00 13.40
CA ALA A 275 -5.03 3.12 13.75
C ALA A 275 -5.22 3.62 15.18
N HIS A 276 -4.51 3.04 16.17
CA HIS A 276 -4.51 3.51 17.55
C HIS A 276 -4.10 4.98 17.65
N PHE A 277 -3.03 5.37 16.95
CA PHE A 277 -2.51 6.73 16.95
C PHE A 277 -3.53 7.73 16.40
N ARG A 278 -4.13 7.44 15.23
CA ARG A 278 -5.15 8.31 14.63
C ARG A 278 -6.35 8.46 15.54
N LEU A 279 -6.76 7.36 16.16
CA LEU A 279 -7.86 7.38 17.09
C LEU A 279 -7.57 8.22 18.35
N ALA A 280 -6.36 8.11 18.90
CA ALA A 280 -5.95 8.90 20.06
C ALA A 280 -5.95 10.40 19.78
N ILE A 281 -5.47 10.83 18.60
CA ILE A 281 -5.52 12.24 18.17
C ILE A 281 -6.97 12.72 18.10
N LYS A 282 -7.85 11.93 17.45
CA LYS A 282 -9.24 12.32 17.25
C LYS A 282 -10.00 12.46 18.57
N ILE A 283 -9.92 11.43 19.42
CA ILE A 283 -10.55 11.46 20.75
C ILE A 283 -10.09 12.68 21.55
N ARG A 284 -8.82 13.07 21.44
CA ARG A 284 -8.32 14.27 22.11
C ARG A 284 -8.96 15.54 21.60
N GLN A 285 -9.12 15.67 20.27
CA GLN A 285 -9.75 16.85 19.65
C GLN A 285 -11.20 17.01 20.13
N ASP A 286 -11.92 15.90 20.23
CA ASP A 286 -13.34 15.92 20.60
C ASP A 286 -13.54 15.97 22.13
N ASN A 287 -12.68 15.29 22.91
CA ASN A 287 -12.74 15.22 24.37
C ASN A 287 -11.34 15.02 25.01
N PRO A 288 -10.63 16.13 25.32
CA PRO A 288 -9.29 16.06 25.89
C PRO A 288 -9.29 15.33 27.24
N ARG A 289 -8.34 14.39 27.42
CA ARG A 289 -8.12 13.59 28.64
C ARG A 289 -9.23 12.62 28.98
N SER A 290 -9.95 12.14 27.97
CA SER A 290 -10.90 11.04 28.20
C SER A 290 -10.18 9.77 28.66
N GLN A 291 -10.90 8.90 29.38
CA GLN A 291 -10.38 7.59 29.77
C GLN A 291 -9.96 6.76 28.56
N HIS A 292 -10.65 6.91 27.42
CA HIS A 292 -10.38 6.20 26.17
C HIS A 292 -9.06 6.64 25.54
N GLU A 293 -8.75 7.93 25.57
CA GLU A 293 -7.45 8.45 25.13
C GLU A 293 -6.31 7.79 25.92
N GLN A 294 -6.44 7.73 27.25
CA GLN A 294 -5.44 7.08 28.09
C GLN A 294 -5.31 5.59 27.79
N GLN A 295 -6.42 4.87 27.61
CA GLN A 295 -6.39 3.45 27.24
C GLN A 295 -5.67 3.18 25.91
N LEU A 296 -5.76 4.08 24.94
CA LEU A 296 -5.05 3.97 23.67
C LEU A 296 -3.55 4.20 23.83
N LEU A 297 -3.15 5.20 24.61
CA LEU A 297 -1.74 5.44 24.92
C LEU A 297 -1.14 4.26 25.70
N ASP A 298 -1.87 3.73 26.67
CA ASP A 298 -1.45 2.56 27.44
C ASP A 298 -1.32 1.33 26.53
N ALA A 299 -2.22 1.16 25.54
CA ALA A 299 -2.10 0.10 24.55
C ALA A 299 -0.87 0.27 23.65
N LEU A 300 -0.57 1.48 23.18
CA LEU A 300 0.64 1.77 22.39
C LEU A 300 1.93 1.49 23.20
N GLU A 301 1.97 1.87 24.47
CA GLU A 301 3.13 1.60 25.32
C GLU A 301 3.26 0.10 25.66
N ALA A 302 2.13 -0.59 25.87
CA ALA A 302 2.13 -2.04 26.06
C ALA A 302 2.66 -2.78 24.81
N GLU A 303 2.30 -2.33 23.60
CA GLU A 303 2.83 -2.88 22.35
C GLU A 303 4.36 -2.67 22.27
N LYS A 304 4.88 -1.51 22.67
CA LYS A 304 6.32 -1.27 22.74
C LYS A 304 7.04 -2.25 23.69
N ILE A 305 6.45 -2.55 24.84
CA ILE A 305 6.98 -3.56 25.77
C ILE A 305 6.92 -4.95 25.14
N TYR A 306 5.80 -5.31 24.53
CA TYR A 306 5.63 -6.58 23.82
C TYR A 306 6.69 -6.78 22.74
N LEU A 307 6.93 -5.76 21.91
CA LEU A 307 7.97 -5.80 20.90
C LEU A 307 9.34 -6.06 21.50
N ARG A 308 9.67 -5.44 22.63
CA ARG A 308 10.96 -5.64 23.33
C ARG A 308 11.11 -7.06 23.88
N SER A 309 10.04 -7.65 24.40
CA SER A 309 10.09 -8.93 25.12
C SER A 309 10.09 -10.14 24.21
N TYR A 310 9.41 -10.08 23.06
CA TYR A 310 9.14 -11.27 22.24
C TYR A 310 9.91 -11.30 20.92
N PHE A 311 10.54 -10.19 20.52
CA PHE A 311 11.29 -10.13 19.27
C PHE A 311 12.78 -10.05 19.57
N PRO A 312 13.61 -10.92 18.97
CA PRO A 312 15.05 -10.77 19.03
C PRO A 312 15.45 -9.41 18.42
N ILE A 313 16.54 -8.84 18.92
CA ILE A 313 17.13 -7.61 18.38
C ILE A 313 17.39 -7.84 16.90
N SER A 314 16.56 -7.21 16.09
CA SER A 314 16.54 -7.27 14.64
C SER A 314 16.19 -5.88 14.12
N ASP A 315 16.59 -5.57 12.89
CA ASP A 315 16.30 -4.28 12.25
C ASP A 315 14.80 -3.96 12.26
N MET A 316 13.97 -5.00 12.13
CA MET A 316 12.52 -4.88 12.18
C MET A 316 11.96 -4.47 13.54
N GLN A 317 12.49 -5.03 14.63
CA GLN A 317 12.10 -4.61 15.98
C GLN A 317 12.46 -3.13 16.20
N LEU A 318 13.62 -2.70 15.69
CA LEU A 318 14.07 -1.30 15.77
C LEU A 318 13.13 -0.38 14.98
N ILE A 319 12.72 -0.77 13.77
CA ILE A 319 11.78 -0.01 12.92
C ILE A 319 10.43 0.16 13.63
N LEU A 320 9.87 -0.91 14.18
CA LEU A 320 8.59 -0.86 14.89
C LEU A 320 8.66 -0.03 16.18
N SER A 321 9.69 -0.25 16.99
CA SER A 321 9.92 0.52 18.22
C SER A 321 10.07 2.02 17.92
N THR A 322 10.82 2.37 16.87
CA THR A 322 10.97 3.75 16.41
C THR A 322 9.62 4.33 15.93
N SER A 323 8.82 3.53 15.22
CA SER A 323 7.47 3.94 14.78
C SER A 323 6.56 4.26 15.96
N ILE A 324 6.56 3.43 17.01
CA ILE A 324 5.76 3.69 18.23
C ILE A 324 6.22 4.99 18.91
N LYS A 325 7.54 5.16 19.11
CA LYS A 325 8.09 6.42 19.66
C LYS A 325 7.64 7.62 18.83
N ALA A 326 7.67 7.51 17.50
CA ALA A 326 7.29 8.58 16.60
C ALA A 326 5.80 8.92 16.68
N PHE A 327 4.93 7.91 16.73
CA PHE A 327 3.50 8.12 16.93
C PHE A 327 3.23 8.79 18.28
N LEU A 328 3.80 8.29 19.38
CA LEU A 328 3.62 8.89 20.71
C LEU A 328 4.16 10.33 20.75
N ALA A 329 5.34 10.59 20.18
CA ALA A 329 5.93 11.92 20.15
C ALA A 329 5.10 12.90 19.32
N SER A 330 4.60 12.47 18.16
CA SER A 330 3.69 13.28 17.34
C SER A 330 2.42 13.62 18.11
N TYR A 331 1.83 12.63 18.80
CA TYR A 331 0.66 12.83 19.63
C TYR A 331 0.93 13.85 20.75
N TYR A 332 2.05 13.72 21.49
CA TYR A 332 2.41 14.66 22.56
C TYR A 332 2.73 16.06 22.01
N SER A 333 3.37 16.15 20.86
CA SER A 333 3.66 17.43 20.19
C SER A 333 2.37 18.15 19.79
N GLN A 334 1.41 17.45 19.16
CA GLN A 334 0.09 18.02 18.83
C GLN A 334 -0.69 18.42 20.09
N SER A 335 -0.45 17.69 21.17
CA SER A 335 -0.99 17.95 22.51
C SER A 335 -0.32 19.12 23.23
N LYS A 336 0.71 19.74 22.64
CA LYS A 336 1.60 20.76 23.24
C LYS A 336 2.36 20.30 24.48
N ASP A 337 2.49 18.98 24.68
CA ASP A 337 3.33 18.35 25.71
C ASP A 337 4.71 18.06 25.12
N PHE A 338 5.45 19.14 24.79
CA PHE A 338 6.72 19.05 24.08
C PHE A 338 7.79 18.30 24.89
N VAL A 339 7.74 18.40 26.23
CA VAL A 339 8.66 17.69 27.12
C VAL A 339 8.52 16.18 26.97
N LYS A 340 7.29 15.65 27.01
CA LYS A 340 7.08 14.20 26.75
C LYS A 340 7.45 13.80 25.34
N ALA A 341 7.13 14.63 24.35
CA ALA A 341 7.49 14.37 22.96
C ALA A 341 9.02 14.25 22.78
N GLN A 342 9.78 15.19 23.35
CA GLN A 342 11.25 15.19 23.32
C GLN A 342 11.83 14.02 24.09
N ASN A 343 11.33 13.71 25.28
CA ASN A 343 11.84 12.61 26.10
C ASN A 343 11.78 11.24 25.41
N LEU A 344 10.86 11.02 24.47
CA LEU A 344 10.78 9.76 23.71
C LEU A 344 11.97 9.51 22.78
N PHE A 345 12.63 10.58 22.33
CA PHE A 345 13.76 10.55 21.40
C PHE A 345 15.05 11.10 21.98
N ARG A 346 15.08 11.45 23.26
CA ARG A 346 16.23 12.11 23.89
C ARG A 346 17.50 11.30 23.75
N ASP A 347 17.47 10.02 24.12
CA ASP A 347 18.62 9.12 23.99
C ASP A 347 19.07 8.96 22.53
N ASP A 348 18.11 8.96 21.61
CA ASP A 348 18.37 8.86 20.17
C ASP A 348 19.08 10.14 19.65
N VAL A 349 18.70 11.31 20.16
CA VAL A 349 19.33 12.59 19.82
C VAL A 349 20.72 12.72 20.46
N ILE A 350 20.89 12.30 21.72
CA ILE A 350 22.21 12.23 22.37
C ILE A 350 23.15 11.35 21.54
N THR A 351 22.68 10.18 21.11
CA THR A 351 23.45 9.30 20.23
C THR A 351 23.81 9.99 18.92
N ALA A 352 22.85 10.66 18.28
CA ALA A 352 23.09 11.40 17.04
C ALA A 352 24.12 12.52 17.22
N ILE A 353 24.06 13.29 18.31
CA ILE A 353 25.03 14.34 18.62
C ILE A 353 26.42 13.74 18.87
N SER A 354 26.52 12.63 19.61
CA SER A 354 27.81 11.98 19.85
C SER A 354 28.50 11.48 18.58
N ILE A 355 27.71 11.12 17.55
CA ILE A 355 28.23 10.78 16.23
C ILE A 355 28.75 12.06 15.55
N LEU A 356 27.97 13.14 15.56
CA LEU A 356 28.33 14.41 14.92
C LEU A 356 29.48 15.18 15.61
N GLU A 357 29.78 14.85 16.87
CA GLU A 357 30.89 15.42 17.62
C GLU A 357 32.18 14.61 17.47
N ASP A 358 32.13 13.44 16.83
CA ASP A 358 33.32 12.63 16.63
C ASP A 358 34.23 13.16 15.50
N GLU A 359 35.43 12.60 15.39
CA GLU A 359 36.41 13.05 14.37
C GLU A 359 36.16 12.41 12.98
N TYR A 360 35.16 11.55 12.84
CA TYR A 360 34.90 10.74 11.65
C TYR A 360 33.78 11.32 10.80
N LEU A 361 34.08 12.40 10.07
CA LEU A 361 33.15 13.12 9.17
C LEU A 361 32.34 12.21 8.21
N ASP A 362 32.85 11.03 7.85
CA ASP A 362 32.15 10.05 7.00
C ASP A 362 30.86 9.49 7.62
N ASN A 363 30.72 9.54 8.95
CA ASN A 363 29.53 9.06 9.66
C ASN A 363 28.53 10.18 10.00
N ASP A 364 28.87 11.46 9.74
CA ASP A 364 28.00 12.61 9.97
C ASP A 364 26.63 12.47 9.27
N PRO A 365 26.53 11.96 8.02
CA PRO A 365 25.23 11.72 7.40
C PRO A 365 24.34 10.75 8.20
N ILE A 366 24.96 9.78 8.91
CA ILE A 366 24.27 8.82 9.76
C ILE A 366 23.78 9.51 11.04
N GLY A 367 24.63 10.29 11.70
CA GLY A 367 24.24 11.11 12.86
C GLY A 367 23.08 12.05 12.53
N VAL A 368 23.13 12.67 11.35
CA VAL A 368 22.06 13.56 10.88
C VAL A 368 20.80 12.80 10.52
N PHE A 369 20.89 11.65 9.86
CA PHE A 369 19.73 10.79 9.58
C PHE A 369 19.03 10.37 10.88
N TYR A 370 19.79 9.99 11.92
CA TYR A 370 19.23 9.64 13.23
C TYR A 370 18.52 10.81 13.91
N SER A 371 19.06 12.04 13.82
CA SER A 371 18.41 13.25 14.37
C SER A 371 17.18 13.69 13.56
N TYR A 372 17.23 13.54 12.23
CA TYR A 372 16.24 14.05 11.27
C TYR A 372 14.87 13.40 11.42
N TRP A 373 14.80 12.08 11.46
CA TRP A 373 13.53 11.36 11.54
C TRP A 373 12.84 11.45 12.90
N ARG A 374 13.59 11.88 13.92
CA ARG A 374 13.23 11.76 15.34
C ARG A 374 12.95 13.10 16.02
N SER A 375 13.25 14.22 15.37
CA SER A 375 12.97 15.57 15.87
C SER A 375 11.55 16.05 15.53
N SER A 376 10.90 16.78 16.45
CA SER A 376 9.67 17.53 16.16
C SER A 376 9.91 18.73 15.23
N LYS A 377 11.18 19.12 15.04
CA LYS A 377 11.65 20.15 14.11
C LYS A 377 12.33 19.54 12.89
N ARG A 378 11.64 18.62 12.20
CA ARG A 378 12.15 17.87 11.04
C ARG A 378 12.74 18.75 9.93
N ALA A 379 12.34 20.02 9.80
CA ALA A 379 12.83 20.92 8.77
C ALA A 379 14.33 21.26 8.86
N GLN A 380 14.98 21.02 10.01
CA GLN A 380 16.32 21.54 10.27
C GLN A 380 17.47 20.66 9.76
N CYS A 381 17.24 19.39 9.38
CA CYS A 381 18.34 18.46 9.07
C CYS A 381 18.41 18.00 7.60
N LEU A 382 17.67 18.64 6.69
CA LEU A 382 17.53 18.21 5.29
C LEU A 382 18.80 18.35 4.44
N ALA A 383 19.68 19.29 4.76
CA ALA A 383 20.79 19.62 3.86
C ALA A 383 21.96 18.63 3.86
N LEU A 384 22.00 17.68 4.78
CA LEU A 384 23.06 16.66 4.83
C LEU A 384 22.63 15.34 4.17
N LEU A 385 21.39 15.28 3.66
CA LEU A 385 20.94 14.24 2.75
C LEU A 385 21.23 14.69 1.31
N TYR A 386 22.50 14.87 0.95
CA TYR A 386 22.94 15.32 -0.37
C TYR A 386 23.46 14.15 -1.24
N PRO A 387 23.62 14.34 -2.56
CA PRO A 387 24.23 13.32 -3.43
C PRO A 387 25.70 13.02 -3.08
N ASN A 388 26.08 11.75 -2.94
CA ASN A 388 27.43 11.29 -2.59
C ASN A 388 28.54 11.81 -3.54
N ASP A 389 28.20 12.06 -4.81
CA ASP A 389 29.10 12.57 -5.85
C ASP A 389 29.50 14.05 -5.65
N THR A 390 28.81 14.80 -4.77
CA THR A 390 29.16 16.20 -4.49
C THR A 390 30.47 16.37 -3.71
N LEU A 391 30.98 15.33 -3.03
CA LEU A 391 32.29 15.35 -2.37
C LEU A 391 33.43 14.83 -3.25
N ALA A 392 33.12 14.16 -4.36
CA ALA A 392 34.07 13.38 -5.17
C ALA A 392 34.17 13.87 -6.62
N ARG A 393 34.09 15.18 -6.86
CA ARG A 393 34.35 15.75 -8.20
C ARG A 393 35.84 15.61 -8.56
N SER A 394 36.21 14.52 -9.21
CA SER A 394 37.27 14.53 -10.22
C SER A 394 36.64 14.89 -11.57
N ASP A 395 37.23 15.83 -12.29
CA ASP A 395 36.65 16.52 -13.46
C ASP A 395 36.42 15.66 -14.73
N ASP A 396 36.45 14.33 -14.66
CA ASP A 396 36.62 13.48 -15.87
C ASP A 396 35.46 12.53 -16.25
N ASP A 397 34.31 12.49 -15.55
CA ASP A 397 33.22 11.56 -15.89
C ASP A 397 31.91 12.26 -16.34
N GLU A 398 31.81 12.52 -17.66
CA GLU A 398 30.58 12.91 -18.38
C GLU A 398 29.68 11.71 -18.70
N ASP A 399 29.34 10.88 -17.71
CA ASP A 399 28.22 9.95 -17.84
C ASP A 399 27.10 10.40 -16.89
N GLU A 400 25.86 10.39 -17.41
CA GLU A 400 24.60 10.68 -16.71
C GLU A 400 24.34 9.64 -15.60
N SER A 401 25.22 9.58 -14.60
CA SER A 401 25.10 8.67 -13.47
C SER A 401 23.96 9.18 -12.60
N THR A 402 22.96 8.32 -12.38
CA THR A 402 21.91 8.55 -11.39
C THR A 402 22.57 8.79 -10.03
N ARG A 403 22.64 10.06 -9.65
CA ARG A 403 23.14 10.53 -8.36
C ARG A 403 22.55 9.71 -7.22
N SER A 404 23.41 9.21 -6.33
CA SER A 404 23.03 8.43 -5.16
C SER A 404 23.42 9.17 -3.90
N GLY A 405 22.62 9.09 -2.84
CA GLY A 405 22.93 9.64 -1.52
C GLY A 405 22.53 8.68 -0.40
N PRO A 406 22.62 9.11 0.86
CA PRO A 406 22.41 8.26 2.04
C PRO A 406 20.93 8.06 2.41
N LEU A 407 19.99 8.74 1.74
CA LEU A 407 18.57 8.58 2.03
C LEU A 407 18.07 7.26 1.40
N ASP A 408 17.26 6.50 2.14
CA ASP A 408 16.46 5.42 1.57
C ASP A 408 14.99 5.74 1.82
N ALA A 409 14.44 6.63 0.98
CA ALA A 409 13.05 7.04 1.06
C ALA A 409 12.30 6.63 -0.21
N LYS A 410 11.04 6.27 -0.05
CA LYS A 410 10.14 5.96 -1.16
C LYS A 410 8.84 6.72 -1.02
N CYS A 411 8.17 6.96 -2.15
CA CYS A 411 6.88 7.59 -2.14
C CYS A 411 5.84 6.63 -1.57
N GLU A 412 5.23 7.03 -0.46
CA GLU A 412 4.15 6.29 0.18
C GLU A 412 2.88 6.23 -0.66
N GLY A 413 2.82 6.92 -1.80
CA GLY A 413 1.71 6.84 -2.74
C GLY A 413 1.78 5.67 -3.72
N GLY A 414 2.81 4.81 -3.62
CA GLY A 414 2.94 3.61 -4.46
C GLY A 414 3.29 3.90 -5.92
N CYS A 415 3.74 5.11 -6.27
CA CYS A 415 4.13 5.46 -7.64
C CYS A 415 5.51 4.94 -8.05
N GLY A 416 6.23 4.30 -7.13
CA GLY A 416 7.58 3.78 -7.37
C GLY A 416 8.70 4.82 -7.28
N LYS A 417 8.38 6.12 -7.16
CA LYS A 417 9.40 7.17 -6.94
C LYS A 417 10.17 6.87 -5.65
N LYS A 418 11.49 6.90 -5.73
CA LYS A 418 12.43 6.76 -4.61
C LYS A 418 13.34 7.99 -4.58
N TRP A 419 13.82 8.30 -3.39
CA TRP A 419 14.76 9.38 -3.16
C TRP A 419 15.97 8.84 -2.42
N THR A 420 17.14 9.12 -2.99
CA THR A 420 18.44 8.81 -2.39
C THR A 420 19.07 10.04 -1.71
N TYR A 421 18.47 11.22 -1.89
CA TYR A 421 18.85 12.48 -1.24
C TYR A 421 17.62 13.41 -1.18
N ALA A 422 17.75 14.56 -0.51
CA ALA A 422 16.69 15.56 -0.36
C ALA A 422 16.35 16.28 -1.68
N ASP A 423 15.44 15.72 -2.47
CA ASP A 423 15.07 16.25 -3.80
C ASP A 423 13.56 16.19 -4.10
N ASP A 424 12.91 17.35 -3.96
CA ASP A 424 11.50 17.58 -4.35
C ASP A 424 10.51 16.52 -3.85
N PHE A 425 10.21 16.60 -2.55
CA PHE A 425 9.20 15.77 -1.91
C PHE A 425 8.50 16.46 -0.75
N TYR A 426 7.37 15.90 -0.36
CA TYR A 426 6.52 16.42 0.71
C TYR A 426 6.49 15.44 1.86
N MET A 427 6.97 15.86 3.02
CA MET A 427 6.94 15.06 4.23
C MET A 427 5.78 15.50 5.13
N CYS A 428 5.02 14.53 5.64
CA CYS A 428 3.99 14.83 6.63
C CYS A 428 4.61 15.31 7.94
N LYS A 429 4.07 16.39 8.53
CA LYS A 429 4.53 16.88 9.85
C LYS A 429 3.99 16.03 11.00
N SER A 430 2.85 15.36 10.81
CA SER A 430 2.20 14.54 11.84
C SER A 430 2.53 13.04 11.78
N CYS A 431 2.63 12.44 10.60
CA CYS A 431 2.88 11.00 10.44
C CYS A 431 4.38 10.68 10.41
N TYR A 432 4.76 9.51 10.90
CA TYR A 432 6.14 9.02 10.84
C TYR A 432 6.47 8.54 9.43
N GLN A 433 7.62 8.96 8.90
CA GLN A 433 8.17 8.54 7.60
C GLN A 433 7.25 8.71 6.37
N SER A 434 6.12 9.40 6.48
CA SER A 434 5.22 9.59 5.34
C SER A 434 5.73 10.66 4.39
N ILE A 435 6.29 10.24 3.27
CA ILE A 435 6.80 11.10 2.19
C ILE A 435 6.02 10.85 0.90
N PHE A 436 5.67 11.93 0.20
CA PHE A 436 4.99 11.90 -1.09
C PHE A 436 5.68 12.77 -2.13
N CYS A 437 5.59 12.37 -3.39
CA CYS A 437 5.78 13.30 -4.49
C CYS A 437 4.55 14.22 -4.60
N GLY A 438 4.65 15.31 -5.36
CA GLY A 438 3.55 16.26 -5.55
C GLY A 438 2.25 15.58 -5.99
N ASP A 439 2.31 14.73 -7.02
CA ASP A 439 1.13 14.05 -7.57
C ASP A 439 0.46 13.11 -6.55
N CYS A 440 1.25 12.34 -5.81
CA CYS A 440 0.73 11.43 -4.79
C CYS A 440 0.18 12.17 -3.58
N LEU A 441 0.75 13.34 -3.24
CA LEU A 441 0.18 14.20 -2.21
C LEU A 441 -1.19 14.75 -2.63
N GLU A 442 -1.35 15.18 -3.88
CA GLU A 442 -2.66 15.63 -4.38
C GLU A 442 -3.68 14.50 -4.44
N LYS A 443 -3.26 13.29 -4.82
CA LYS A 443 -4.10 12.08 -4.70
C LYS A 443 -4.50 11.84 -3.24
N LEU A 444 -3.59 11.97 -2.28
CA LEU A 444 -3.92 11.84 -0.87
C LEU A 444 -4.94 12.89 -0.43
N LYS A 445 -4.72 14.17 -0.74
CA LYS A 445 -5.63 15.27 -0.38
C LYS A 445 -7.03 15.10 -0.95
N THR A 446 -7.14 14.46 -2.12
CA THR A 446 -8.41 14.12 -2.78
C THR A 446 -8.97 12.75 -2.38
N ASN A 447 -8.37 12.10 -1.38
CA ASN A 447 -8.73 10.76 -0.89
C ASN A 447 -8.71 9.66 -1.96
N ARG A 448 -7.80 9.80 -2.93
CA ARG A 448 -7.56 8.90 -4.07
C ARG A 448 -6.31 8.05 -3.92
N LEU A 449 -5.59 8.21 -2.83
CA LEU A 449 -4.41 7.41 -2.56
C LEU A 449 -4.83 5.99 -2.15
N THR A 450 -4.11 5.01 -2.69
CA THR A 450 -4.40 3.60 -2.46
C THR A 450 -3.95 3.13 -1.07
N THR A 451 -2.85 3.70 -0.56
CA THR A 451 -2.32 3.46 0.78
C THR A 451 -3.01 4.33 1.83
N TRP A 452 -3.19 3.78 3.02
CA TRP A 452 -3.60 4.58 4.19
C TRP A 452 -2.42 5.19 4.94
N ALA A 453 -1.40 5.68 4.22
CA ALA A 453 -0.14 6.14 4.83
C ALA A 453 -0.27 7.44 5.65
N CYS A 454 -1.17 8.36 5.26
CA CYS A 454 -1.36 9.65 5.95
C CYS A 454 -2.83 10.12 5.91
N HIS A 455 -3.18 11.19 6.64
CA HIS A 455 -4.50 11.83 6.57
C HIS A 455 -4.47 13.04 5.61
N PRO A 456 -5.51 13.26 4.78
CA PRO A 456 -5.58 14.36 3.81
C PRO A 456 -5.37 15.77 4.41
N GLU A 457 -5.85 15.99 5.63
CA GLU A 457 -5.84 17.30 6.31
C GLU A 457 -4.54 17.59 7.07
N HIS A 458 -3.58 16.67 7.09
CA HIS A 458 -2.31 16.94 7.76
C HIS A 458 -1.54 18.07 7.09
N SER A 459 -0.65 18.71 7.87
CA SER A 459 0.26 19.73 7.36
C SER A 459 1.53 19.09 6.79
N TRP A 460 2.08 19.73 5.76
CA TRP A 460 3.18 19.20 4.94
C TRP A 460 4.40 20.11 5.01
N LEU A 461 5.57 19.50 5.01
CA LEU A 461 6.85 20.16 4.78
C LEU A 461 7.28 19.84 3.35
N HIS A 462 7.40 20.86 2.50
CA HIS A 462 7.97 20.72 1.16
C HIS A 462 9.50 20.82 1.24
N VAL A 463 10.15 19.74 0.84
CA VAL A 463 11.59 19.70 0.56
C VAL A 463 11.76 20.13 -0.87
N LEU A 464 12.48 21.24 -1.07
CA LEU A 464 12.67 21.83 -2.40
C LEU A 464 13.53 20.91 -3.30
N PRO A 465 13.44 21.05 -4.63
CA PRO A 465 14.35 20.38 -5.55
C PRO A 465 15.81 20.69 -5.23
N TRP A 466 16.68 19.70 -5.38
CA TRP A 466 18.12 19.86 -5.20
C TRP A 466 18.70 20.77 -6.29
N LYS A 467 19.71 21.57 -5.93
CA LYS A 467 20.52 22.38 -6.87
C LYS A 467 21.97 22.26 -6.45
N ASP A 468 22.91 22.17 -7.39
CA ASP A 468 24.32 21.95 -7.07
C ASP A 468 24.94 23.11 -6.27
N ASP A 469 24.42 24.33 -6.46
CA ASP A 469 24.79 25.50 -5.66
C ASP A 469 24.27 25.42 -4.21
N ASN A 470 23.57 24.32 -3.85
CA ASN A 470 23.05 24.08 -2.50
C ASN A 470 23.97 23.28 -1.58
N VAL A 471 25.13 22.85 -2.04
CA VAL A 471 26.12 22.19 -1.16
C VAL A 471 26.58 23.18 -0.10
N ALA A 472 26.42 22.80 1.18
CA ALA A 472 26.94 23.60 2.28
C ALA A 472 28.48 23.55 2.26
N GLY A 473 29.13 24.67 2.60
CA GLY A 473 30.59 24.67 2.75
C GLY A 473 31.08 23.67 3.79
N GLU A 474 32.35 23.27 3.71
CA GLU A 474 32.97 22.35 4.68
C GLU A 474 32.76 22.82 6.14
N GLY A 475 32.33 21.92 7.02
CA GLY A 475 32.00 22.23 8.42
C GLY A 475 30.71 23.05 8.63
N MET A 476 29.91 23.25 7.57
CA MET A 476 28.62 23.93 7.62
C MET A 476 27.48 22.93 7.38
N VAL A 477 26.34 23.21 7.99
CA VAL A 477 25.04 22.59 7.71
C VAL A 477 24.08 23.67 7.24
N ARG A 478 23.27 23.36 6.23
CA ARG A 478 22.20 24.26 5.79
C ARG A 478 20.89 23.85 6.46
N VAL A 479 20.32 24.75 7.25
CA VAL A 479 19.05 24.54 7.96
C VAL A 479 17.96 25.36 7.28
N MET A 480 16.74 24.83 7.22
CA MET A 480 15.58 25.61 6.79
C MET A 480 15.05 26.39 7.99
N ASP A 481 14.92 27.71 7.83
CA ASP A 481 14.26 28.53 8.84
C ASP A 481 12.73 28.39 8.81
N GLU A 482 12.04 29.08 9.72
CA GLU A 482 10.57 29.03 9.82
C GLU A 482 9.85 29.58 8.57
N SER A 483 10.54 30.32 7.72
CA SER A 483 10.04 30.85 6.44
C SER A 483 10.36 29.95 5.25
N ASN A 484 10.88 28.73 5.49
CA ASN A 484 11.41 27.83 4.47
C ASN A 484 12.55 28.47 3.65
N SER A 485 13.31 29.38 4.25
CA SER A 485 14.51 29.93 3.63
C SER A 485 15.75 29.13 4.09
N PRO A 486 16.62 28.70 3.15
CA PRO A 486 17.85 27.99 3.50
C PRO A 486 18.87 28.94 4.14
N LYS A 487 19.45 28.53 5.27
CA LYS A 487 20.52 29.26 5.96
C LYS A 487 21.67 28.32 6.30
N GLU A 488 22.91 28.72 6.00
CA GLU A 488 24.10 28.00 6.43
C GLU A 488 24.50 28.36 7.86
N VAL A 489 24.83 27.34 8.64
CA VAL A 489 25.20 27.41 10.05
C VAL A 489 26.40 26.48 10.26
N LYS A 490 27.36 26.85 11.10
CA LYS A 490 28.45 25.92 11.44
C LYS A 490 27.88 24.70 12.14
N ILE A 491 28.37 23.51 11.82
CA ILE A 491 27.95 22.26 12.46
C ILE A 491 28.11 22.36 13.99
N SER A 492 29.22 22.94 14.47
CA SER A 492 29.46 23.16 15.90
C SER A 492 28.47 24.12 16.57
N ASP A 493 28.03 25.17 15.87
CA ASP A 493 27.00 26.08 16.38
C ASP A 493 25.63 25.41 16.37
N TRP A 494 25.36 24.58 15.35
CA TRP A 494 24.14 23.79 15.25
C TRP A 494 24.05 22.71 16.33
N ILE A 495 25.14 22.00 16.62
CA ILE A 495 25.24 21.03 17.73
C ILE A 495 24.98 21.73 19.07
N LYS A 496 25.60 22.89 19.32
CA LYS A 496 25.31 23.68 20.53
C LYS A 496 23.84 24.07 20.63
N ASP A 497 23.23 24.47 19.53
CA ASP A 497 21.81 24.77 19.48
C ASP A 497 20.96 23.52 19.75
N LEU A 498 21.34 22.34 19.23
CA LEU A 498 20.67 21.08 19.54
C LEU A 498 20.82 20.71 21.03
N ASN A 499 22.03 20.77 21.59
CA ASN A 499 22.28 20.52 23.01
C ASN A 499 21.41 21.45 23.88
N ARG A 500 21.31 22.73 23.53
CA ARG A 500 20.44 23.70 24.19
C ARG A 500 18.95 23.37 24.03
N ILE A 501 18.47 23.07 22.82
CA ILE A 501 17.05 22.80 22.52
C ILE A 501 16.56 21.52 23.21
N TRP A 502 17.44 20.53 23.33
CA TRP A 502 17.14 19.21 23.94
C TRP A 502 17.55 19.12 25.41
N GLU A 503 18.04 20.23 25.96
CA GLU A 503 18.51 20.37 27.35
C GLU A 503 19.52 19.27 27.73
N ILE A 504 20.36 18.87 26.78
CA ILE A 504 21.43 17.89 26.99
C ILE A 504 22.55 18.65 27.69
N GLN A 505 22.79 18.32 28.97
CA GLN A 505 23.79 19.03 29.78
C GLN A 505 25.19 18.78 29.21
N GLU A 506 25.95 19.86 29.00
CA GLU A 506 27.41 19.81 29.00
C GLU A 506 27.83 19.71 30.47
N GLU A 507 28.23 18.52 30.92
CA GLU A 507 29.04 18.37 32.15
C GLU A 507 30.51 18.70 31.88
#